data_AF-A0A498BXG2-F1
#
_entry.id   AF-A0A498BXG2-F1
#
_cell.length_a   1.000
_cell.length_b   1.000
_cell.length_c   1.000
_cell.angle_alpha   90.00
_cell.angle_beta   90.00
_cell.angle_gamma   90.00
#
_symmetry.space_group_name_H-M   'P 1'
#
loop_
_entity.id
_entity.type
_entity.pdbx_description
1 polymer ?
#
loop_
_entity_poly.entity_id
_entity_poly.type
_entity_poly.pdbx_seq_one_letter_code
_entity_poly.pdbx_strand_id
1 'polypeptide(L)'
;MNDKLIPADAQLAAKRGFIRTTAQAYGTSLAGGITSTAVLAVVTGEVPLVATAVTWGVALVSPLIAGAASYFSILARGIPGDYAPEA
;
A
#
# COMPACT_ATOMS: atom_id res chain seq x y z
N MET A 1 -32.94 2.65 -9.89
CA MET A 1 -31.92 2.82 -8.83
C MET A 1 -31.19 1.50 -8.70
N ASN A 2 -29.86 1.50 -8.85
CA ASN A 2 -29.07 0.28 -9.01
C ASN A 2 -28.97 -0.42 -7.64
N ASP A 3 -29.60 -1.59 -7.52
CA ASP A 3 -29.88 -2.35 -6.30
C ASP A 3 -28.63 -3.07 -5.75
N LYS A 4 -27.47 -2.41 -5.79
CA LYS A 4 -26.19 -2.98 -5.38
C LYS A 4 -25.86 -2.49 -3.98
N LEU A 5 -25.56 -3.45 -3.09
CA LEU A 5 -25.07 -3.22 -1.72
C LEU A 5 -23.91 -2.21 -1.67
N ILE A 6 -23.07 -2.21 -2.72
CA ILE A 6 -22.01 -1.22 -2.93
C ILE A 6 -22.16 -0.63 -4.34
N PRO A 7 -22.35 0.70 -4.48
CA PRO A 7 -22.42 1.37 -5.78
C PRO A 7 -21.18 1.10 -6.65
N ALA A 8 -21.35 0.99 -7.97
CA ALA A 8 -20.26 0.71 -8.89
C ALA A 8 -19.15 1.77 -8.84
N ASP A 9 -19.53 3.04 -8.66
CA ASP A 9 -18.60 4.16 -8.55
C ASP A 9 -17.74 4.06 -7.28
N ALA A 10 -18.34 3.59 -6.18
CA ALA A 10 -17.62 3.36 -4.93
C ALA A 10 -16.59 2.23 -5.06
N GLN A 11 -16.91 1.18 -5.81
CA GLN A 11 -15.97 0.10 -6.11
C GLN A 11 -14.80 0.59 -6.98
N LEU A 12 -15.08 1.41 -8.00
CA LEU A 12 -14.05 1.95 -8.88
C LEU A 12 -13.12 2.90 -8.11
N ALA A 13 -13.68 3.78 -7.29
CA ALA A 13 -12.91 4.67 -6.42
C ALA A 13 -12.04 3.87 -5.43
N ALA A 14 -12.61 2.84 -4.79
CA ALA A 14 -11.87 1.99 -3.87
C ALA A 14 -10.67 1.30 -4.55
N LYS A 15 -10.87 0.75 -5.76
CA LYS A 15 -9.78 0.14 -6.55
C LYS A 15 -8.68 1.15 -6.90
N ARG A 16 -9.05 2.38 -7.26
CA ARG A 16 -8.08 3.46 -7.54
C ARG A 16 -7.30 3.83 -6.28
N GLY A 17 -7.98 3.95 -5.13
CA GLY A 17 -7.37 4.20 -3.83
C GLY A 17 -6.38 3.10 -3.44
N PHE A 18 -6.75 1.82 -3.64
CA PHE A 18 -5.86 0.69 -3.44
C PHE A 18 -4.57 0.82 -4.26
N ILE A 19 -4.69 0.99 -5.58
CA ILE A 19 -3.53 1.02 -6.49
C ILE A 19 -2.61 2.19 -6.13
N ARG A 20 -3.18 3.38 -5.91
CA ARG A 20 -2.41 4.59 -5.57
C ARG A 20 -1.65 4.42 -4.26
N THR A 21 -2.35 4.01 -3.20
CA THR A 21 -1.75 3.85 -1.87
C THR A 21 -0.68 2.77 -1.86
N THR A 22 -0.96 1.64 -2.53
CA THR A 22 -0.01 0.53 -2.68
C THR A 22 1.26 0.98 -3.40
N ALA A 23 1.12 1.69 -4.53
CA ALA A 23 2.25 2.19 -5.31
C ALA A 23 3.10 3.19 -4.53
N GLN A 24 2.46 4.12 -3.83
CA GLN A 24 3.15 5.09 -2.96
C GLN A 24 3.92 4.37 -1.83
N ALA A 25 3.27 3.40 -1.17
CA ALA A 25 3.88 2.62 -0.10
C ALA A 25 5.04 1.73 -0.60
N TYR A 26 4.95 1.15 -1.81
CA TYR A 26 6.08 0.44 -2.41
C TYR A 26 7.25 1.37 -2.72
N GLY A 27 6.99 2.58 -3.23
CA GLY A 27 8.02 3.59 -3.44
C GLY A 27 8.82 3.86 -2.16
N THR A 28 8.14 4.00 -1.02
CA THR A 28 8.80 4.20 0.28
C THR A 28 9.51 2.94 0.79
N SER A 29 8.87 1.78 0.71
CA SER A 29 9.42 0.52 1.26
C SER A 29 10.65 0.04 0.50
N LEU A 30 10.66 0.16 -0.82
CA LEU A 30 11.81 -0.21 -1.66
C LEU A 30 12.98 0.77 -1.48
N ALA A 31 12.68 2.07 -1.39
CA ALA A 31 13.70 3.10 -1.26
C ALA A 31 14.36 3.17 0.13
N GLY A 32 13.66 2.73 1.19
CA GLY A 32 14.18 2.78 2.57
C GLY A 32 14.47 1.42 3.20
N GLY A 33 13.54 0.46 3.10
CA GLY A 33 13.63 -0.82 3.82
C GLY A 33 14.70 -1.77 3.26
N ILE A 34 14.81 -1.86 1.94
CA ILE A 34 15.76 -2.79 1.29
C ILE A 34 17.17 -2.19 1.26
N THR A 35 17.28 -0.92 0.89
CA THR A 35 18.54 -0.16 0.85
C THR A 35 19.22 -0.07 2.21
N SER A 36 18.47 0.12 3.31
CA SER A 36 19.05 0.17 4.66
C SER A 36 19.72 -1.14 5.07
N THR A 37 19.13 -2.29 4.74
CA THR A 37 19.76 -3.60 5.02
C THR A 37 21.07 -3.80 4.25
N ALA A 38 21.14 -3.32 3.00
CA ALA A 38 22.36 -3.37 2.19
C ALA A 38 23.46 -2.43 2.73
N VAL A 39 23.08 -1.22 3.15
CA VAL A 39 24.03 -0.28 3.78
C VAL A 39 24.56 -0.85 5.09
N LEU A 40 23.70 -1.42 5.92
CA LEU A 40 24.10 -2.01 7.20
C LEU A 40 25.11 -3.15 6.96
N ALA A 41 24.84 -4.04 6.02
CA ALA A 41 25.73 -5.13 5.62
C ALA A 41 27.14 -4.65 5.23
N VAL A 42 27.23 -3.57 4.46
CA VAL A 42 28.52 -2.98 4.05
C VAL A 42 29.27 -2.37 5.24
N VAL A 43 28.56 -1.75 6.18
CA VAL A 43 29.16 -1.06 7.34
C VAL A 43 29.60 -2.06 8.42
N THR A 44 28.81 -3.09 8.71
CA THR A 44 29.07 -4.02 9.80
C THR A 44 29.85 -5.26 9.38
N GLY A 45 30.01 -5.51 8.08
CA GLY A 45 30.68 -6.70 7.54
C GLY A 45 29.91 -8.01 7.74
N GLU A 46 28.73 -7.94 8.37
CA GLU A 46 27.86 -9.08 8.66
C GLU A 46 26.43 -8.77 8.27
N VAL A 47 25.72 -9.77 7.74
CA VAL A 47 24.31 -9.65 7.38
C VAL A 47 23.48 -10.48 8.37
N PRO A 48 22.71 -9.84 9.28
CA PRO A 48 21.79 -10.56 10.15
C PRO A 48 20.64 -11.14 9.33
N LEU A 49 20.82 -12.35 8.81
CA LEU A 49 19.94 -13.01 7.83
C LEU A 49 18.46 -12.99 8.23
N VAL A 50 18.16 -13.26 9.51
CA VAL A 50 16.79 -13.26 10.02
C VAL A 50 16.17 -11.86 9.94
N ALA A 51 16.89 -10.84 10.40
CA ALA A 51 16.40 -9.46 10.37
C ALA A 51 16.24 -8.94 8.94
N THR A 52 17.17 -9.27 8.05
CA THR A 52 17.08 -8.92 6.62
C THR A 52 15.87 -9.60 5.97
N ALA A 53 15.68 -10.90 6.19
CA ALA A 53 14.53 -11.63 5.64
C ALA A 53 13.19 -11.08 6.13
N VAL A 54 13.08 -10.78 7.43
CA VAL A 54 11.88 -10.16 8.01
C VAL A 54 11.65 -8.77 7.41
N THR A 55 12.70 -7.95 7.32
CA THR A 55 12.60 -6.59 6.75
C THR A 55 12.11 -6.63 5.31
N TRP A 56 12.66 -7.53 4.49
CA TRP A 56 12.25 -7.68 3.10
C TRP A 56 10.83 -8.21 3.00
N GLY A 57 10.47 -9.20 3.82
CA GLY A 57 9.10 -9.71 3.89
C GLY A 57 8.09 -8.62 4.24
N VAL A 58 8.37 -7.83 5.27
CA VAL A 58 7.51 -6.70 5.68
C VAL A 58 7.48 -5.62 4.61
N ALA A 59 8.61 -5.28 3.99
CA ALA A 59 8.69 -4.29 2.92
C ALA A 59 7.84 -4.69 1.70
N LEU A 60 7.70 -5.98 1.42
CA LEU A 60 6.88 -6.50 0.32
C LEU A 60 5.39 -6.58 0.67
N VAL A 61 5.04 -6.95 1.91
CA VAL A 61 3.65 -7.21 2.32
C VAL A 61 2.95 -5.96 2.84
N SER A 62 3.65 -5.10 3.59
CA SER A 62 3.05 -3.90 4.21
C SER A 62 2.39 -2.93 3.22
N PRO A 63 2.90 -2.70 1.99
CA PRO A 63 2.24 -1.84 1.02
C PRO A 63 0.85 -2.36 0.59
N LEU A 64 0.70 -3.68 0.47
CA LEU A 64 -0.58 -4.31 0.13
C LEU A 64 -1.61 -4.13 1.26
N ILE A 65 -1.17 -4.25 2.51
CA ILE A 65 -2.02 -4.01 3.69
C ILE A 65 -2.47 -2.55 3.73
N ALA A 66 -1.57 -1.60 3.46
CA ALA A 66 -1.91 -0.18 3.39
C ALA A 66 -2.92 0.12 2.26
N GLY A 67 -2.71 -0.48 1.08
CA GLY A 67 -3.67 -0.43 -0.03
C GLY A 67 -5.04 -0.97 0.35
N ALA A 68 -5.09 -2.14 1.00
CA ALA A 68 -6.34 -2.75 1.45
C ALA A 68 -7.06 -1.87 2.48
N ALA A 69 -6.33 -1.25 3.41
CA ALA A 69 -6.90 -0.30 4.36
C ALA A 69 -7.55 0.90 3.66
N SER A 70 -6.90 1.45 2.63
CA SER A 70 -7.47 2.51 1.78
C SER A 70 -8.74 2.03 1.06
N TYR A 71 -8.69 0.84 0.45
CA TYR A 71 -9.83 0.23 -0.23
C TYR A 71 -11.05 0.10 0.68
N PHE A 72 -10.90 -0.51 1.85
CA PHE A 72 -11.99 -0.69 2.80
C PHE A 72 -12.47 0.62 3.41
N SER A 73 -11.57 1.59 3.63
CA SER A 73 -11.96 2.93 4.08
C SER A 73 -12.89 3.62 3.07
N ILE A 74 -12.61 3.51 1.76
CA ILE A 74 -13.47 4.11 0.72
C ILE A 74 -14.82 3.38 0.65
N LEU A 75 -14.83 2.05 0.78
CA LEU A 75 -16.08 1.31 0.83
C LEU A 75 -16.94 1.64 2.05
N ALA A 76 -16.32 1.87 3.21
CA ALA A 76 -17.03 2.14 4.45
C ALA A 76 -17.48 3.60 4.61
N ARG A 77 -16.68 4.56 4.11
CA ARG A 77 -16.89 6.00 4.33
C ARG A 77 -17.43 6.74 3.10
N GLY A 78 -17.47 6.09 1.94
CA GLY A 78 -17.88 6.68 0.68
C GLY A 78 -16.70 7.22 -0.16
N ILE A 79 -17.03 7.68 -1.36
CA ILE A 79 -16.06 8.14 -2.37
C ILE A 79 -15.43 9.46 -1.91
N PRO A 80 -14.10 9.54 -1.73
CA PRO A 80 -13.43 10.82 -1.49
C PRO A 80 -13.62 11.77 -2.67
N GLY A 81 -13.72 13.08 -2.41
CA GLY A 81 -13.99 14.10 -3.44
C GLY A 81 -13.06 14.01 -4.66
N ASP A 82 -11.79 13.67 -4.45
CA ASP A 82 -10.77 13.48 -5.50
C ASP A 82 -11.11 12.36 -6.51
N TYR A 83 -12.07 11.49 -6.18
CA TYR A 83 -12.52 10.38 -7.01
C TYR A 83 -13.97 10.52 -7.48
N ALA A 84 -14.66 11.57 -7.07
CA ALA A 84 -16.01 11.87 -7.55
C ALA A 84 -15.94 12.34 -9.01
N PRO A 85 -16.87 11.90 -9.89
CA PRO A 85 -17.02 12.54 -11.19
C PRO A 85 -17.38 14.01 -10.99
N GLU A 86 -16.72 14.91 -11.72
CA GLU A 86 -17.09 16.34 -11.75
C GLU A 86 -18.57 16.47 -12.15
N ALA A 87 -19.28 17.34 -11.42
CA ALA A 87 -20.71 17.58 -11.56
C ALA A 87 -21.07 18.29 -12.88
#